data_AF-A0A9P7A5E8-F1
#
_entry.id   AF-A0A9P7A5E8-F1
#
_cell.length_a   1.000
_cell.length_b   1.000
_cell.length_c   1.000
_cell.angle_alpha   90.00
_cell.angle_beta   90.00
_cell.angle_gamma   90.00
#
_symmetry.space_group_name_H-M   'P 1'
#
loop_
_entity.id
_entity.type
_entity.pdbx_description
1 polymer ?
#
loop_
_entity_poly.entity_id
_entity_poly.type
_entity_poly.pdbx_seq_one_letter_code
_entity_poly.pdbx_strand_id
1 'polypeptide(L)'
;MARDLQSKDPQLQECIKLIREMTSIIDPADDYLTITAAEEQMKINYARGKKENEEAYADLKALSRVLEAAKKSSMRPPNMPSLEKHASHLNDLDGSRLSLAKAIRDAEGSLASKEAELADLKEQARSLEESDPAKDHQIQLDGSALRLKIYRGLGFEPVLDKDGRVTKMLVRSESNDIHSFPSDGSKSDFDDAGQLWRLAIS
;
A
#
# COMPACT_ATOMS: atom_id res chain seq x y z
N MET A 1 -100.99 72.09 43.02
CA MET A 1 -100.10 73.26 43.17
C MET A 1 -98.72 72.78 43.64
N ALA A 2 -97.87 72.36 42.72
CA ALA A 2 -96.44 72.14 43.00
C ALA A 2 -95.71 73.28 42.31
N ARG A 3 -95.11 74.16 43.12
CA ARG A 3 -94.50 75.42 42.69
C ARG A 3 -93.28 75.11 41.81
N ASP A 4 -93.30 75.68 40.61
CA ASP A 4 -92.12 75.89 39.77
C ASP A 4 -91.04 76.58 40.60
N LEU A 5 -90.02 75.81 40.99
CA LEU A 5 -88.75 76.34 41.47
C LEU A 5 -87.85 76.54 40.25
N GLN A 6 -88.15 77.58 39.46
CA GLN A 6 -87.19 78.18 38.56
C GLN A 6 -86.10 78.85 39.41
N SER A 7 -85.03 78.11 39.71
CA SER A 7 -83.79 78.70 40.20
C SER A 7 -83.25 79.65 39.13
N LYS A 8 -83.11 80.94 39.45
CA LYS A 8 -82.67 82.01 38.54
C LYS A 8 -81.18 81.98 38.19
N ASP A 9 -80.41 80.99 38.66
CA ASP A 9 -79.01 80.85 38.29
C ASP A 9 -78.88 80.19 36.90
N PRO A 10 -78.41 80.91 35.87
CA PRO A 10 -78.28 80.37 34.52
C PRO A 10 -77.35 79.15 34.46
N GLN A 11 -76.33 79.10 35.33
CA GLN A 11 -75.45 77.94 35.49
C GLN A 11 -76.20 76.69 35.98
N LEU A 12 -77.17 76.83 36.89
CA LEU A 12 -77.88 75.68 37.42
C LEU A 12 -78.84 75.07 36.38
N GLN A 13 -79.46 75.90 35.55
CA GLN A 13 -80.29 75.45 34.43
C GLN A 13 -79.45 74.77 33.34
N GLU A 14 -78.28 75.30 33.05
CA GLU A 14 -77.31 74.69 32.13
C GLU A 14 -76.84 73.33 32.66
N CYS A 15 -76.53 73.21 33.96
CA CYS A 15 -76.21 71.94 34.61
C CYS A 15 -77.36 70.93 34.53
N ILE A 16 -78.62 71.33 34.79
CA ILE A 16 -79.78 70.43 34.69
C ILE A 16 -79.98 69.94 33.26
N LYS A 17 -79.79 70.82 32.27
CA LYS A 17 -79.89 70.48 30.85
C LYS A 17 -78.79 69.50 30.45
N LEU A 18 -77.56 69.74 30.90
CA LEU A 18 -76.41 68.86 30.68
C LEU A 18 -76.63 67.48 31.33
N ILE A 19 -77.16 67.43 32.55
CA ILE A 19 -77.48 66.16 33.25
C ILE A 19 -78.56 65.37 32.50
N ARG A 20 -79.59 66.04 31.97
CA ARG A 20 -80.63 65.39 31.15
C ARG A 20 -80.08 64.87 29.82
N GLU A 21 -79.21 65.64 29.17
CA GLU A 21 -78.50 65.19 27.97
C GLU A 21 -77.61 63.98 28.29
N MET A 22 -76.87 63.99 29.40
CA MET A 22 -76.08 62.84 29.85
C MET A 22 -76.95 61.60 30.14
N THR A 23 -78.14 61.78 30.72
CA THR A 23 -79.05 60.66 31.02
C THR A 23 -79.66 60.07 29.74
N SER A 24 -79.78 60.85 28.67
CA SER A 24 -80.20 60.37 27.35
C SER A 24 -79.10 59.64 26.59
N ILE A 25 -77.84 59.86 26.92
CA ILE A 25 -76.67 59.23 26.27
C ILE A 25 -76.33 57.90 26.94
N ILE A 26 -76.66 57.73 28.22
CA ILE A 26 -76.36 56.52 28.99
C ILE A 26 -77.53 55.54 28.85
N ASP A 27 -77.30 54.41 28.19
CA ASP A 27 -78.20 53.25 28.17
C ASP A 27 -77.58 52.09 28.97
N PRO A 28 -77.97 51.92 30.25
CA PRO A 28 -77.44 50.87 31.11
C PRO A 28 -77.74 49.45 30.60
N ALA A 29 -78.78 49.26 29.78
CA ALA A 29 -79.12 47.95 29.25
C ALA A 29 -78.16 47.53 28.12
N ASP A 30 -77.80 48.48 27.25
CA ASP A 30 -76.80 48.26 26.19
C ASP A 30 -75.39 48.06 26.76
N ASP A 31 -75.03 48.84 27.79
CA ASP A 31 -73.77 48.67 28.52
C ASP A 31 -73.68 47.27 29.18
N TYR A 32 -74.77 46.79 29.78
CA TYR A 32 -74.81 45.45 30.38
C TYR A 32 -74.66 44.34 29.33
N LEU A 33 -75.32 44.48 28.17
CA LEU A 33 -75.16 43.54 27.06
C LEU A 33 -73.72 43.53 26.53
N THR A 34 -73.10 44.71 26.45
CA THR A 34 -71.70 44.84 26.03
C THR A 34 -70.74 44.19 27.02
N ILE A 35 -70.95 44.38 28.32
CA ILE A 35 -70.13 43.75 29.38
C ILE A 35 -70.29 42.23 29.35
N THR A 36 -71.52 41.73 29.28
CA THR A 36 -71.76 40.27 29.25
C THR A 36 -71.20 39.61 27.98
N ALA A 37 -71.30 40.27 26.83
CA ALA A 37 -70.64 39.83 25.60
C ALA A 37 -69.11 39.84 25.72
N ALA A 38 -68.54 40.87 26.35
CA ALA A 38 -67.10 40.95 26.60
C ALA A 38 -66.62 39.85 27.57
N GLU A 39 -67.37 39.56 28.63
CA GLU A 39 -67.06 38.48 29.57
C GLU A 39 -67.08 37.11 28.88
N GLU A 40 -68.08 36.85 28.05
CA GLU A 40 -68.16 35.58 27.31
C GLU A 40 -67.00 35.47 26.31
N GLN A 41 -66.66 36.57 25.63
CA GLN A 41 -65.49 36.61 24.76
C GLN A 41 -64.17 36.40 25.53
N MET A 42 -64.07 36.93 26.76
CA MET A 42 -62.92 36.69 27.64
C MET A 42 -62.82 35.22 28.05
N LYS A 43 -63.93 34.55 28.39
CA LYS A 43 -63.93 33.11 28.70
C LYS A 43 -63.48 32.27 27.51
N ILE A 44 -63.99 32.57 26.31
CA ILE A 44 -63.60 31.88 25.08
C ILE A 44 -62.10 32.08 24.81
N ASN A 45 -61.60 33.31 24.94
CA ASN A 45 -60.19 33.62 24.76
C ASN A 45 -59.30 32.93 25.79
N TYR A 46 -59.72 32.88 27.05
CA TYR A 46 -59.00 32.19 28.11
C TYR A 46 -58.94 30.68 27.86
N ALA A 47 -60.07 30.07 27.48
CA ALA A 47 -60.13 28.65 27.16
C ALA A 47 -59.23 28.30 25.96
N ARG A 48 -59.25 29.15 24.92
CA ARG A 48 -58.36 29.02 23.76
C ARG A 48 -56.89 29.14 24.15
N GLY A 49 -56.52 30.20 24.87
CA GLY A 49 -55.13 30.42 25.29
C GLY A 49 -54.63 29.31 26.22
N LYS A 50 -55.49 28.76 27.09
CA LYS A 50 -55.15 27.60 27.92
C LYS A 50 -54.90 26.36 27.07
N LYS A 51 -55.77 26.08 26.09
CA LYS A 51 -55.61 24.94 25.18
C LYS A 51 -54.34 25.05 24.34
N GLU A 52 -54.07 26.21 23.76
CA GLU A 52 -52.85 26.47 22.99
C GLU A 52 -51.58 26.27 23.85
N ASN A 53 -51.62 26.71 25.11
CA ASN A 53 -50.51 26.50 26.05
C ASN A 53 -50.33 25.02 26.38
N GLU A 54 -51.41 24.28 26.66
CA GLU A 54 -51.36 22.84 26.90
C GLU A 54 -50.82 22.06 25.70
N GLU A 55 -51.24 22.41 24.47
CA GLU A 55 -50.71 21.85 23.23
C GLU A 55 -49.23 22.15 23.06
N ALA A 56 -48.80 23.40 23.26
CA ALA A 56 -47.39 23.78 23.19
C ALA A 56 -46.52 23.03 24.23
N TYR A 57 -47.03 22.83 25.45
CA TYR A 57 -46.34 22.04 26.48
C TYR A 57 -46.24 20.55 26.10
N ALA A 58 -47.30 19.99 25.50
CA ALA A 58 -47.30 18.62 25.02
C ALA A 58 -46.27 18.42 23.89
N ASP A 59 -46.23 19.35 22.94
CA ASP A 59 -45.28 19.36 21.82
C ASP A 59 -43.84 19.51 22.30
N LEU A 60 -43.58 20.43 23.24
CA LEU A 60 -42.25 20.60 23.85
C LEU A 60 -41.80 19.30 24.51
N LYS A 61 -42.68 18.64 25.26
CA LYS A 61 -42.37 17.37 25.92
C LYS A 61 -42.11 16.25 24.92
N ALA A 62 -42.85 16.20 23.82
CA ALA A 62 -42.64 15.23 22.74
C ALA A 62 -41.28 15.47 22.05
N LEU A 63 -40.98 16.71 21.67
CA LEU A 63 -39.71 17.10 21.07
C LEU A 63 -38.52 16.84 22.01
N SER A 64 -38.67 17.11 23.30
CA SER A 64 -37.65 16.80 24.32
C SER A 64 -37.32 15.30 24.37
N ARG A 65 -38.33 14.43 24.31
CA ARG A 65 -38.12 12.97 24.25
C ARG A 65 -37.42 12.53 22.98
N VAL A 66 -37.80 13.09 21.83
CA VAL A 66 -37.14 12.82 20.55
C VAL A 66 -35.68 13.27 20.59
N LEU A 67 -35.41 14.45 21.15
CA LEU A 67 -34.07 14.99 21.29
C LEU A 67 -33.21 14.12 22.20
N GLU A 68 -33.72 13.66 23.34
CA GLU A 68 -33.00 12.75 24.23
C GLU A 68 -32.76 11.36 23.60
N ALA A 69 -33.72 10.85 22.83
CA ALA A 69 -33.52 9.62 22.05
C ALA A 69 -32.45 9.82 20.96
N ALA A 70 -32.48 10.95 20.25
CA ALA A 70 -31.50 11.30 19.23
C ALA A 70 -30.11 11.51 19.83
N LYS A 71 -29.99 12.14 21.01
CA LYS A 71 -28.72 12.24 21.75
C LYS A 71 -28.18 10.87 22.12
N LYS A 72 -29.02 10.01 22.71
CA LYS A 72 -28.60 8.64 23.06
C LYS A 72 -28.16 7.82 21.84
N SER A 73 -28.82 8.02 20.70
CA SER A 73 -28.45 7.37 19.42
C SER A 73 -27.18 7.97 18.80
N SER A 74 -27.00 9.29 18.91
CA SER A 74 -25.83 10.03 18.41
C SER A 74 -24.58 9.82 19.27
N MET A 75 -24.74 9.46 20.54
CA MET A 75 -23.62 9.15 21.41
C MET A 75 -23.06 7.77 21.04
N ARG A 76 -21.73 7.68 21.04
CA ARG A 76 -21.03 6.41 20.78
C ARG A 76 -21.50 5.36 21.78
N PRO A 77 -21.94 4.17 21.34
CA PRO A 77 -22.34 3.09 22.24
C PRO A 77 -21.22 2.77 23.23
N PRO A 78 -21.53 2.44 24.50
CA PRO A 78 -20.53 2.16 25.53
C PRO A 78 -19.68 0.91 25.23
N ASN A 79 -20.11 0.08 24.28
CA ASN A 79 -19.37 -1.09 23.80
C ASN A 79 -18.28 -0.76 22.77
N MET A 80 -18.21 0.47 22.26
CA MET A 80 -17.17 0.87 21.31
C MET A 80 -15.95 1.44 22.05
N PRO A 81 -14.71 1.12 21.62
CA PRO A 81 -13.50 1.69 22.18
C PRO A 81 -13.55 3.22 22.25
N SER A 82 -12.89 3.80 23.25
CA SER A 82 -12.73 5.27 23.34
C SER A 82 -12.06 5.81 22.07
N LEU A 83 -12.27 7.11 21.78
CA LEU A 83 -11.71 7.75 20.58
C LEU A 83 -10.19 7.51 20.47
N GLU A 84 -9.49 7.63 21.58
CA GLU A 84 -8.04 7.42 21.68
C GLU A 84 -7.64 5.95 21.47
N LYS A 85 -8.41 5.00 22.02
CA LYS A 85 -8.17 3.56 21.78
C LYS A 85 -8.44 3.17 20.33
N HIS A 86 -9.43 3.78 19.69
CA HIS A 86 -9.69 3.57 18.28
C HIS A 86 -8.59 4.19 17.40
N ALA A 87 -8.14 5.41 17.72
CA ALA A 87 -7.08 6.09 16.98
C ALA A 87 -5.73 5.35 17.10
N SER A 88 -5.37 4.89 18.30
CA SER A 88 -4.17 4.05 18.49
C SER A 88 -4.28 2.74 17.72
N HIS A 89 -5.42 2.04 17.81
CA HIS A 89 -5.63 0.81 17.04
C HIS A 89 -5.54 1.01 15.52
N LEU A 90 -6.07 2.13 14.98
CA LEU A 90 -5.91 2.47 13.57
C LEU A 90 -4.44 2.71 13.20
N ASN A 91 -3.70 3.43 14.05
CA ASN A 91 -2.28 3.69 13.81
C ASN A 91 -1.45 2.40 13.87
N ASP A 92 -1.77 1.49 14.79
CA ASP A 92 -1.13 0.17 14.88
C ASP A 92 -1.43 -0.67 13.63
N LEU A 93 -2.68 -0.64 13.14
CA LEU A 93 -3.06 -1.29 11.89
C LEU A 93 -2.33 -0.70 10.69
N ASP A 94 -2.21 0.62 10.59
CA ASP A 94 -1.46 1.27 9.51
C ASP A 94 0.03 0.91 9.56
N GLY A 95 0.61 0.88 10.76
CA GLY A 95 1.98 0.39 10.97
C GLY A 95 2.16 -1.05 10.51
N SER A 96 1.22 -1.94 10.88
CA SER A 96 1.23 -3.35 10.46
C SER A 96 1.12 -3.50 8.94
N ARG A 97 0.27 -2.69 8.29
CA ARG A 97 0.07 -2.69 6.84
C ARG A 97 1.34 -2.27 6.11
N LEU A 98 2.02 -1.21 6.57
CA LEU A 98 3.28 -0.76 5.99
C LEU A 98 4.38 -1.81 6.17
N SER A 99 4.46 -2.44 7.34
CA SER A 99 5.41 -3.52 7.61
C SER A 99 5.19 -4.72 6.70
N LEU A 100 3.92 -5.14 6.51
CA LEU A 100 3.58 -6.24 5.61
C LEU A 100 3.90 -5.89 4.15
N ALA A 101 3.57 -4.69 3.69
CA ALA A 101 3.88 -4.26 2.34
C ALA A 101 5.40 -4.25 2.07
N LYS A 102 6.20 -3.86 3.07
CA LYS A 102 7.67 -3.94 2.98
C LYS A 102 8.14 -5.39 2.93
N ALA A 103 7.65 -6.25 3.82
CA ALA A 103 8.02 -7.67 3.84
C ALA A 103 7.67 -8.37 2.51
N ILE A 104 6.53 -8.02 1.91
CA ILE A 104 6.14 -8.53 0.59
C ILE A 104 7.15 -8.08 -0.48
N ARG A 105 7.51 -6.79 -0.54
CA ARG A 105 8.53 -6.32 -1.51
C ARG A 105 9.88 -6.97 -1.30
N ASP A 106 10.32 -7.13 -0.06
CA ASP A 106 11.60 -7.75 0.25
C ASP A 106 11.59 -9.22 -0.20
N ALA A 107 10.47 -9.93 0.00
CA ALA A 107 10.29 -11.30 -0.47
C ALA A 107 10.21 -11.40 -2.01
N GLU A 108 9.50 -10.50 -2.68
CA GLU A 108 9.43 -10.41 -4.13
C GLU A 108 10.81 -10.11 -4.75
N GLY A 109 11.57 -9.20 -4.15
CA GLY A 109 12.94 -8.90 -4.57
C GLY A 109 13.87 -10.10 -4.42
N SER A 110 13.77 -10.83 -3.30
CA SER A 110 14.52 -12.08 -3.11
C SER A 110 14.11 -13.15 -4.11
N LEU A 111 12.82 -13.26 -4.43
CA LEU A 111 12.32 -14.22 -5.42
C LEU A 111 12.88 -13.89 -6.82
N ALA A 112 12.80 -12.63 -7.24
CA ALA A 112 13.32 -12.19 -8.53
C ALA A 112 14.84 -12.44 -8.66
N SER A 113 15.61 -12.19 -7.60
CA SER A 113 17.05 -12.50 -7.58
C SER A 113 17.31 -14.00 -7.74
N LYS A 114 16.55 -14.85 -7.04
CA LYS A 114 16.69 -16.30 -7.12
C LYS A 114 16.26 -16.86 -8.47
N GLU A 115 15.22 -16.31 -9.07
CA GLU A 115 14.80 -16.67 -10.42
C GLU A 115 15.85 -16.30 -11.46
N ALA A 116 16.50 -15.13 -11.33
CA ALA A 116 17.60 -14.72 -12.19
C ALA A 116 18.82 -15.66 -12.05
N GLU A 117 19.23 -15.98 -10.81
CA GLU A 117 20.31 -16.95 -10.56
C GLU A 117 19.99 -18.33 -11.14
N LEU A 118 18.73 -18.78 -11.00
CA LEU A 118 18.28 -20.07 -11.54
C LEU A 118 18.32 -20.07 -13.07
N ALA A 119 17.92 -18.96 -13.71
CA ALA A 119 18.01 -18.82 -15.16
C ALA A 119 19.45 -18.88 -15.66
N ASP A 120 20.37 -18.17 -15.00
CA ASP A 120 21.80 -18.18 -15.33
C ASP A 120 22.42 -19.57 -15.15
N LEU A 121 22.15 -20.24 -14.03
CA LEU A 121 22.62 -21.60 -13.77
C LEU A 121 22.08 -22.62 -14.79
N LYS A 122 20.83 -22.46 -15.23
CA LYS A 122 20.25 -23.31 -16.29
C LYS A 122 20.96 -23.11 -17.62
N GLU A 123 21.30 -21.88 -17.96
CA GLU A 123 22.02 -21.59 -19.20
C GLU A 123 23.45 -22.13 -19.15
N GLN A 124 24.15 -21.95 -18.03
CA GLN A 124 25.48 -22.54 -17.81
C GLN A 124 25.44 -24.07 -17.86
N ALA A 125 24.44 -24.70 -17.25
CA ALA A 125 24.26 -26.15 -17.31
C ALA A 125 24.05 -26.63 -18.74
N ARG A 126 23.20 -25.95 -19.53
CA ARG A 126 23.01 -26.27 -20.94
C ARG A 126 24.30 -26.12 -21.74
N SER A 127 25.04 -25.02 -21.53
CA SER A 127 26.32 -24.80 -22.21
C SER A 127 27.35 -25.88 -21.89
N LEU A 128 27.36 -26.41 -20.66
CA LEU A 128 28.23 -27.52 -20.26
C LEU A 128 27.77 -28.86 -20.83
N GLU A 129 26.45 -29.10 -20.94
CA GLU A 129 25.90 -30.29 -21.61
C GLU A 129 26.22 -30.32 -23.10
N GLU A 130 26.29 -29.16 -23.75
CA GLU A 130 26.63 -29.02 -25.17
C GLU A 130 28.15 -29.11 -25.45
N SER A 131 29.00 -28.77 -24.46
CA SER A 131 30.46 -28.89 -24.59
C SER A 131 30.88 -30.36 -24.47
N ASP A 132 31.61 -30.84 -25.47
CA ASP A 132 32.24 -32.17 -25.46
C ASP A 132 33.72 -31.99 -25.12
N PRO A 133 34.15 -32.26 -23.87
CA PRO A 133 35.51 -31.99 -23.42
C PRO A 133 36.57 -32.75 -24.23
N ALA A 134 36.21 -33.92 -24.79
CA ALA A 134 37.11 -34.75 -25.56
C ALA A 134 37.40 -34.14 -26.94
N LYS A 135 36.40 -33.51 -27.57
CA LYS A 135 36.59 -32.76 -28.83
C LYS A 135 37.26 -31.42 -28.59
N ASP A 136 36.85 -30.70 -27.53
CA ASP A 136 37.43 -29.40 -27.21
C ASP A 136 38.92 -29.51 -26.86
N HIS A 137 39.32 -30.57 -26.13
CA HIS A 137 40.74 -30.85 -25.89
C HIS A 137 41.51 -31.22 -27.16
N GLN A 138 40.91 -31.95 -28.10
CA GLN A 138 41.58 -32.28 -29.37
C GLN A 138 41.83 -31.04 -30.25
N ILE A 139 40.97 -30.03 -30.15
CA ILE A 139 41.10 -28.77 -30.88
C ILE A 139 42.08 -27.82 -30.18
N GLN A 140 42.06 -27.77 -28.84
CA GLN A 140 42.86 -26.81 -28.06
C GLN A 140 44.28 -27.30 -27.71
N LEU A 141 44.49 -28.61 -27.53
CA LEU A 141 45.82 -29.17 -27.30
C LEU A 141 46.41 -29.65 -28.62
N ASP A 142 47.50 -29.00 -29.06
CA ASP A 142 48.35 -29.54 -30.12
C ASP A 142 48.96 -30.86 -29.62
N GLY A 143 48.31 -31.97 -29.97
CA GLY A 143 48.75 -33.32 -29.63
C GLY A 143 50.17 -33.61 -30.13
N SER A 144 50.65 -32.88 -31.14
CA SER A 144 52.02 -32.97 -31.65
C SER A 144 53.03 -32.41 -30.64
N ALA A 145 52.74 -31.25 -30.03
CA ALA A 145 53.59 -30.64 -29.01
C ALA A 145 53.69 -31.54 -27.76
N LEU A 146 52.58 -32.14 -27.33
CA LEU A 146 52.58 -33.06 -26.19
C LEU A 146 53.38 -34.33 -26.48
N ARG A 147 53.15 -34.97 -27.64
CA ARG A 147 53.92 -36.14 -28.06
C ARG A 147 55.41 -35.83 -28.17
N LEU A 148 55.77 -34.67 -28.72
CA LEU A 148 57.15 -34.23 -28.84
C LEU A 148 57.81 -34.00 -27.47
N LYS A 149 57.05 -33.46 -26.49
CA LYS A 149 57.53 -33.34 -25.10
C LYS A 149 57.73 -34.70 -24.43
N ILE A 150 56.84 -35.66 -24.69
CA ILE A 150 56.98 -37.04 -24.19
C ILE A 150 58.22 -37.69 -24.80
N TYR A 151 58.42 -37.61 -26.12
CA TYR A 151 59.60 -38.18 -26.77
C TYR A 151 60.91 -37.54 -26.30
N ARG A 152 60.94 -36.22 -26.08
CA ARG A 152 62.08 -35.54 -25.43
C ARG A 152 62.31 -36.01 -24.00
N GLY A 153 61.25 -36.24 -23.23
CA GLY A 153 61.33 -36.80 -21.88
C GLY A 153 61.86 -38.23 -21.85
N LEU A 154 61.59 -39.02 -22.89
CA LEU A 154 62.15 -40.35 -23.11
C LEU A 154 63.61 -40.34 -23.62
N GLY A 155 64.21 -39.16 -23.80
CA GLY A 155 65.59 -39.02 -24.23
C GLY A 155 65.80 -38.92 -25.74
N PHE A 156 64.74 -38.87 -26.55
CA PHE A 156 64.82 -38.68 -28.00
C PHE A 156 64.76 -37.19 -28.35
N GLU A 157 65.88 -36.64 -28.81
CA GLU A 157 65.99 -35.24 -29.18
C GLU A 157 66.37 -35.10 -30.67
N PRO A 158 65.42 -34.67 -31.54
CA PRO A 158 65.72 -34.45 -32.94
C PRO A 158 66.51 -33.14 -33.12
N VAL A 159 67.61 -33.21 -33.87
CA VAL A 159 68.39 -32.03 -34.26
C VAL A 159 67.96 -31.62 -35.66
N LEU A 160 67.43 -30.40 -35.75
CA LEU A 160 66.93 -29.81 -36.97
C LEU A 160 68.04 -28.98 -37.65
N ASP A 161 68.11 -29.05 -38.97
CA ASP A 161 68.90 -28.13 -39.78
C ASP A 161 68.24 -26.75 -39.88
N LYS A 162 68.95 -25.76 -40.45
CA LYS A 162 68.46 -24.40 -40.69
C LYS A 162 67.18 -24.36 -41.53
N ASP A 163 66.92 -25.39 -42.33
CA ASP A 163 65.73 -25.55 -43.17
C ASP A 163 64.60 -26.34 -42.46
N GLY A 164 64.74 -26.64 -41.16
CA GLY A 164 63.72 -27.32 -40.36
C GLY A 164 63.59 -28.83 -40.62
N ARG A 165 64.54 -29.44 -41.34
CA ARG A 165 64.59 -30.90 -41.58
C ARG A 165 65.41 -31.60 -40.50
N VAL A 166 65.00 -32.81 -40.10
CA VAL A 166 65.72 -33.62 -39.10
C VAL A 166 67.00 -34.17 -39.74
N THR A 167 68.16 -33.77 -39.24
CA THR A 167 69.47 -34.23 -39.74
C THR A 167 69.98 -35.42 -38.95
N LYS A 168 69.77 -35.41 -37.63
CA LYS A 168 70.20 -36.47 -36.72
C LYS A 168 69.29 -36.52 -35.50
N MET A 169 69.19 -37.68 -34.87
CA MET A 169 68.52 -37.85 -33.60
C MET A 169 69.56 -38.11 -32.51
N LEU A 170 69.46 -37.38 -31.41
CA LEU A 170 70.20 -37.66 -30.20
C LEU A 170 69.32 -38.56 -29.32
N VAL A 171 69.89 -39.67 -28.85
CA VAL A 171 69.24 -40.59 -27.93
C VAL A 171 70.02 -40.57 -26.65
N ARG A 172 69.38 -40.15 -25.56
CA ARG A 172 69.92 -40.26 -24.21
C ARG A 172 69.47 -41.59 -23.60
N SER A 173 70.44 -42.42 -23.21
CA SER A 173 70.17 -43.67 -22.53
C SER A 173 69.86 -43.47 -21.03
N GLU A 174 69.24 -44.46 -20.39
CA GLU A 174 69.10 -44.56 -18.93
C GLU A 174 70.46 -44.53 -18.20
N SER A 175 71.53 -44.99 -18.85
CA SER A 175 72.92 -44.90 -18.35
C SER A 175 73.53 -43.49 -18.43
N ASN A 176 72.75 -42.51 -18.92
CA ASN A 176 73.11 -41.11 -19.14
C ASN A 176 74.16 -40.87 -20.25
N ASP A 177 74.40 -41.88 -21.11
CA ASP A 177 75.18 -41.74 -22.33
C ASP A 177 74.34 -41.13 -23.47
N ILE A 178 74.99 -40.35 -24.34
CA ILE A 178 74.34 -39.66 -25.47
C ILE A 178 74.83 -40.25 -26.78
N HIS A 179 73.94 -40.90 -27.50
CA HIS A 179 74.20 -41.47 -28.82
C HIS A 179 73.66 -40.57 -29.92
N SER A 180 74.46 -40.28 -30.94
CA SER A 180 74.00 -39.57 -32.14
C SER A 180 73.71 -40.55 -33.27
N PHE A 181 72.47 -40.59 -33.72
CA PHE A 181 72.03 -41.40 -34.86
C PHE A 181 71.78 -40.51 -36.08
N PRO A 182 72.55 -40.65 -37.18
CA PRO A 182 72.32 -39.88 -38.41
C PRO A 182 71.07 -40.38 -39.13
N SER A 183 70.23 -39.45 -39.60
CA SER A 183 69.01 -39.77 -40.36
C SER A 183 69.32 -39.83 -41.86
N ASP A 184 70.09 -40.83 -42.28
CA ASP A 184 70.59 -40.93 -43.67
C ASP A 184 69.61 -41.60 -44.65
N GLY A 185 68.42 -42.03 -44.20
CA GLY A 185 67.34 -42.57 -45.06
C GLY A 185 67.72 -43.81 -45.88
N SER A 186 68.83 -44.47 -45.54
CA SER A 186 69.40 -45.60 -46.28
C SER A 186 68.86 -46.97 -45.83
N LYS A 187 68.20 -47.01 -44.67
CA LYS A 187 67.59 -48.20 -44.07
C LYS A 187 66.07 -48.06 -44.02
N SER A 188 65.37 -49.17 -43.73
CA SER A 188 63.93 -49.11 -43.51
C SER A 188 63.62 -48.39 -42.20
N ASP A 189 62.53 -47.61 -42.16
CA ASP A 189 62.08 -46.90 -40.95
C ASP A 189 61.93 -47.84 -39.74
N PHE A 190 61.58 -49.11 -39.99
CA PHE A 190 61.45 -50.14 -38.96
C PHE A 190 62.80 -50.51 -38.34
N ASP A 191 63.84 -50.68 -39.16
CA ASP A 191 65.18 -51.02 -38.68
C ASP A 191 65.81 -49.87 -37.89
N ASP A 192 65.57 -48.64 -38.33
CA ASP A 192 66.04 -47.43 -37.67
C ASP A 192 65.33 -47.26 -36.32
N ALA A 193 64.01 -47.40 -36.26
CA ALA A 193 63.26 -47.39 -35.00
C ALA A 193 63.78 -48.46 -34.03
N GLY A 194 64.02 -49.68 -34.52
CA GLY A 194 64.58 -50.76 -33.70
C GLY A 194 66.01 -50.50 -33.20
N GLN A 195 66.83 -49.76 -33.95
CA GLN A 195 68.16 -49.34 -33.50
C GLN A 195 68.07 -48.23 -32.45
N LEU A 196 67.20 -47.25 -32.66
CA LEU A 196 66.98 -46.14 -31.74
C LEU A 196 66.46 -46.61 -30.37
N TRP A 197 65.52 -47.54 -30.36
CA TRP A 197 65.03 -48.15 -29.11
C TRP A 197 66.10 -48.97 -28.39
N ARG A 198 66.97 -49.67 -29.13
CA ARG A 198 68.10 -50.39 -28.52
C ARG A 198 69.10 -49.43 -27.86
N LEU A 199 69.37 -48.29 -28.49
CA LEU A 199 70.26 -47.25 -27.96
C LEU A 199 69.65 -46.50 -26.75
N ALA A 200 68.32 -46.43 -26.66
CA ALA A 200 67.65 -45.82 -25.52
C ALA A 200 67.69 -46.71 -24.27
N ILE A 201 67.76 -48.03 -24.45
CA ILE A 201 67.73 -49.04 -23.37
C ILE A 201 69.15 -49.46 -22.94
N SER A 202 70.19 -49.19 -23.75
CA SER A 202 71.57 -49.64 -23.49
C SER A 202 72.33 -48.75 -22.52
#